data_AF-A0A497LDP0-F1
#
_entry.id   AF-A0A497LDP0-F1
#
_cell.length_a   1.000
_cell.length_b   1.000
_cell.length_c   1.000
_cell.angle_alpha   90.00
_cell.angle_beta   90.00
_cell.angle_gamma   90.00
#
_symmetry.space_group_name_H-M   'P 1'
#
loop_
_entity.id
_entity.type
_entity.pdbx_description
1 polymer ?
#
loop_
_entity_poly.entity_id
_entity_poly.type
_entity_poly.pdbx_seq_one_letter_code
_entity_poly.pdbx_strand_id
1 'polypeptide(L)'
;MIPEEKQYLVVDESSDSAVGILDEAFMAEYGKPGIKFIIRGSPWRILHVSGEKVHVKPVDDPTGAIPSWIGEEIPVPFEVAQEVGCIRGFVEEKMKERLPPEEIAAELSEQYPSDKDTILRALAETVEHVRSGFPVPTDKRIIIEDWDDFVIIHANFGSLTNRAMAQLIGQLLSEKIGYSVVVQHDPYRIFVQTMGAANSDQLLMLFNEMKAMSDQSVRDSLKRAAVKTGIFKRRIIHVARRFGALKKWVDFSNVSLQRLIKSFEGTPIFEEALKEVFTKDLNLERLVYVLRKIREGEIEVRKIDTGGNATPVARVGIERVSMKTDLIPPERMRAVLIESAKARLLNEARVFVCTNCWDYIE
;
A
#
# COMPACT_ATOMS: atom_id res chain seq x y z
N MET A 1 -22.51 7.29 14.85
CA MET A 1 -22.01 8.66 15.12
C MET A 1 -20.71 8.83 14.36
N ILE A 2 -20.62 9.84 13.49
CA ILE A 2 -19.36 10.19 12.81
C ILE A 2 -18.41 10.73 13.90
N PRO A 3 -17.19 10.20 14.03
CA PRO A 3 -16.24 10.71 15.02
C PRO A 3 -15.87 12.16 14.68
N GLU A 4 -16.06 13.08 15.62
CA GLU A 4 -15.43 14.41 15.55
C GLU A 4 -13.95 14.22 15.93
N GLU A 5 -13.06 14.54 14.99
CA GLU A 5 -11.61 14.44 15.16
C GLU A 5 -10.98 15.83 15.12
N LYS A 6 -10.04 16.07 16.02
CA LYS A 6 -9.23 17.30 15.99
C LYS A 6 -8.26 17.22 14.83
N GLN A 7 -8.16 18.30 14.07
CA GLN A 7 -7.27 18.41 12.92
C GLN A 7 -6.14 19.40 13.22
N TYR A 8 -4.95 19.11 12.71
CA TYR A 8 -3.77 19.95 12.89
C TYR A 8 -3.30 20.45 11.52
N LEU A 9 -3.17 21.76 11.36
CA LEU A 9 -2.68 22.38 10.14
C LEU A 9 -1.16 22.25 10.06
N VAL A 10 -0.64 21.65 9.00
CA VAL A 10 0.79 21.58 8.73
C VAL A 10 1.23 22.85 8.01
N VAL A 11 2.20 23.55 8.57
CA VAL A 11 2.72 24.82 8.07
C VAL A 11 4.22 24.68 7.83
N ASP A 12 4.67 25.01 6.61
CA ASP A 12 6.09 25.12 6.31
C ASP A 12 6.65 26.39 6.95
N GLU A 13 7.59 26.23 7.89
CA GLU A 13 8.21 27.32 8.64
C GLU A 13 8.98 28.29 7.72
N SER A 14 9.50 27.81 6.60
CA SER A 14 10.31 28.63 5.69
C SER A 14 9.48 29.56 4.82
N SER A 15 8.26 29.16 4.48
CA SER A 15 7.37 29.87 3.56
C SER A 15 6.06 30.36 4.21
N ASP A 16 5.81 30.01 5.47
CA ASP A 16 4.55 30.18 6.21
C ASP A 16 3.32 29.66 5.43
N SER A 17 3.53 28.65 4.57
CA SER A 17 2.51 28.11 3.68
C SER A 17 1.86 26.85 4.24
N ALA A 18 0.57 26.68 3.97
CA ALA A 18 -0.19 25.49 4.38
C ALA A 18 0.17 24.29 3.49
N VAL A 19 0.79 23.28 4.09
CA VAL A 19 1.20 22.04 3.42
C VAL A 19 0.05 21.02 3.39
N GLY A 20 -0.73 20.93 4.47
CA GLY A 20 -1.84 20.00 4.58
C GLY A 20 -2.37 19.89 6.00
N ILE A 21 -3.08 18.80 6.30
CA ILE A 21 -3.74 18.59 7.60
C ILE A 21 -3.32 17.23 8.16
N LEU A 22 -3.10 17.11 9.46
CA LEU A 22 -2.88 15.84 10.15
C LEU A 22 -3.99 15.57 11.14
N ASP A 23 -4.33 14.30 11.31
CA ASP A 23 -5.31 13.87 12.31
C ASP A 23 -4.69 13.80 13.72
N GLU A 24 -5.57 13.82 14.71
CA GLU A 24 -5.22 13.76 16.13
C GLU A 24 -4.46 12.50 16.53
N ALA A 25 -4.80 11.36 15.94
CA ALA A 25 -4.16 10.08 16.28
C ALA A 25 -2.70 10.07 15.79
N PHE A 26 -2.46 10.57 14.58
CA PHE A 26 -1.14 10.77 14.02
C PHE A 26 -0.32 11.73 14.87
N MET A 27 -0.90 12.87 15.25
CA MET A 27 -0.21 13.86 16.08
C MET A 27 0.10 13.37 17.49
N ALA A 28 -0.78 12.57 18.09
CA ALA A 28 -0.54 11.97 19.39
C ALA A 28 0.62 10.95 19.37
N GLU A 29 0.89 10.32 18.22
CA GLU A 29 1.96 9.33 18.07
C GLU A 29 3.28 9.95 17.58
N TYR A 30 3.20 10.78 16.55
CA TYR A 30 4.34 11.28 15.77
C TYR A 30 4.54 12.79 15.88
N GLY A 31 3.67 13.52 16.59
CA GLY A 31 3.69 15.00 16.69
C GLY A 31 4.83 15.60 17.49
N LYS A 32 5.97 14.91 17.65
CA LYS A 32 7.12 15.39 18.43
C LYS A 32 8.12 16.10 17.51
N PRO A 33 8.78 17.18 18.00
CA PRO A 33 9.92 17.78 17.34
C PRO A 33 10.97 16.73 16.91
N GLY A 34 11.49 16.88 15.69
CA GLY A 34 12.48 16.00 15.09
C GLY A 34 11.91 14.80 14.34
N ILE A 35 10.64 14.43 14.55
CA ILE A 35 10.00 13.34 13.80
C ILE A 35 9.80 13.76 12.34
N LYS A 36 10.08 12.81 11.44
CA LYS A 36 9.84 12.94 10.01
C LYS A 36 8.54 12.26 9.62
N PHE A 37 7.82 12.84 8.69
CA PHE A 37 6.61 12.27 8.13
C PHE A 37 6.41 12.69 6.68
N ILE A 38 5.55 11.97 5.98
CA ILE A 38 5.30 12.20 4.56
C ILE A 38 3.88 12.76 4.38
N ILE A 39 3.74 13.93 3.75
CA ILE A 39 2.45 14.55 3.46
C ILE A 39 2.48 15.17 2.06
N ARG A 40 1.45 14.89 1.26
CA ARG A 40 1.45 15.17 -0.18
C ARG A 40 2.74 14.63 -0.86
N GLY A 41 3.16 13.46 -0.37
CA GLY A 41 4.30 12.71 -0.84
C GLY A 41 5.69 13.34 -0.61
N SER A 42 5.79 14.60 -0.22
CA SER A 42 7.07 15.15 0.25
C SER A 42 7.36 14.75 1.70
N PRO A 43 8.62 14.46 2.07
CA PRO A 43 9.02 14.23 3.45
C PRO A 43 9.29 15.56 4.17
N TRP A 44 8.76 15.66 5.39
CA TRP A 44 8.81 16.84 6.23
C TRP A 44 9.29 16.47 7.63
N ARG A 45 10.07 17.34 8.25
CA ARG A 45 10.47 17.20 9.66
C ARG A 45 9.75 18.21 10.53
N ILE A 46 9.13 17.72 11.61
CA ILE A 46 8.49 18.55 12.63
C ILE A 46 9.57 19.35 13.37
N LEU A 47 9.42 20.67 13.40
CA LEU A 47 10.25 21.57 14.19
C LEU A 47 9.64 21.74 15.57
N HIS A 48 8.38 22.13 15.61
CA HIS A 48 7.61 22.29 16.84
C HIS A 48 6.11 22.24 16.54
N VAL A 49 5.31 22.12 17.60
CA VAL A 49 3.85 22.16 17.53
C VAL A 49 3.37 23.32 18.37
N SER A 50 2.54 24.19 17.79
CA SER A 50 1.99 25.38 18.45
C SER A 50 0.48 25.40 18.28
N GLY A 51 -0.25 25.08 19.36
CA GLY A 51 -1.70 24.93 19.31
C GLY A 51 -2.14 23.84 18.34
N GLU A 52 -2.89 24.21 17.30
CA GLU A 52 -3.36 23.32 16.23
C GLU A 52 -2.50 23.41 14.96
N LYS A 53 -1.32 24.02 15.05
CA LYS A 53 -0.36 24.14 13.94
C LYS A 53 0.87 23.28 14.18
N VAL A 54 1.30 22.58 13.15
CA VAL A 54 2.52 21.76 13.12
C VAL A 54 3.50 22.46 12.20
N HIS A 55 4.54 23.02 12.79
CA HIS A 55 5.55 23.75 12.07
C HIS A 55 6.61 22.78 11.57
N VAL A 56 6.84 22.75 10.26
CA VAL A 56 7.68 21.75 9.60
C VAL A 56 8.69 22.39 8.66
N LYS A 57 9.68 21.61 8.24
CA LYS A 57 10.56 21.96 7.14
C LYS A 57 10.79 20.77 6.22
N PRO A 58 11.02 20.99 4.92
CA PRO A 58 11.33 19.91 3.99
C PRO A 58 12.65 19.23 4.38
N VAL A 59 12.76 17.94 4.08
CA VAL A 59 13.99 17.16 4.21
C VAL A 59 14.14 16.28 2.97
N ASP A 60 15.38 15.89 2.62
CA ASP A 60 15.61 15.01 1.45
C ASP A 60 15.52 13.52 1.80
N ASP A 61 15.53 13.21 3.09
CA ASP A 61 15.45 11.83 3.58
C ASP A 61 14.01 11.31 3.45
N PRO A 62 13.75 10.28 2.61
CA PRO A 62 12.42 9.75 2.37
C PRO A 62 11.89 8.92 3.55
N THR A 63 12.66 8.73 4.61
CA THR A 63 12.19 8.03 5.81
C THR A 63 11.26 8.93 6.62
N GLY A 64 10.04 8.46 6.87
CA GLY A 64 9.07 9.18 7.68
C GLY A 64 7.82 8.38 7.98
N ALA A 65 7.14 8.75 9.07
CA ALA A 65 5.82 8.21 9.37
C ALA A 65 4.82 8.64 8.29
N ILE A 66 3.97 7.71 7.84
CA ILE A 66 2.93 8.02 6.85
C ILE A 66 1.62 8.26 7.61
N PRO A 67 0.99 9.44 7.47
CA PRO A 67 -0.31 9.71 8.06
C PRO A 67 -1.39 8.76 7.54
N SER A 68 -2.18 8.21 8.45
CA SER A 68 -3.35 7.38 8.11
C SER A 68 -4.59 8.27 7.96
N TRP A 69 -4.75 8.89 6.80
CA TRP A 69 -5.81 9.86 6.51
C TRP A 69 -7.24 9.38 6.84
N ILE A 70 -8.10 10.33 7.22
CA ILE A 70 -9.56 10.17 7.19
C ILE A 70 -10.00 10.16 5.72
N GLY A 71 -10.11 8.98 5.14
CA GLY A 71 -10.48 8.80 3.74
C GLY A 71 -9.73 7.64 3.11
N GLU A 72 -9.73 6.48 3.78
CA GLU A 72 -9.37 5.26 3.07
C GLU A 72 -10.28 5.16 1.84
N GLU A 73 -9.70 4.90 0.66
CA GLU A 73 -10.47 4.52 -0.52
C GLU A 73 -11.43 3.40 -0.13
N ILE A 74 -12.65 3.42 -0.69
CA ILE A 74 -13.62 2.35 -0.44
C ILE A 74 -12.91 1.02 -0.71
N PRO A 75 -12.77 0.15 0.31
CA PRO A 75 -11.91 -1.01 0.19
C PRO A 75 -12.48 -1.94 -0.86
N VAL A 76 -11.64 -2.34 -1.80
CA VAL A 76 -11.99 -3.38 -2.78
C VAL A 76 -12.33 -4.67 -2.02
N PRO A 77 -13.55 -5.21 -2.18
CA PRO A 77 -13.98 -6.43 -1.51
C PRO A 77 -13.16 -7.65 -1.92
N PHE A 78 -13.17 -8.69 -1.08
CA PHE A 78 -12.47 -9.95 -1.32
C PHE A 78 -12.96 -10.60 -2.62
N GLU A 79 -14.27 -10.64 -2.81
CA GLU A 79 -14.93 -11.30 -3.95
C GLU A 79 -14.58 -10.61 -5.28
N VAL A 80 -14.51 -9.28 -5.28
CA VAL A 80 -14.11 -8.50 -6.46
C VAL A 80 -12.65 -8.75 -6.80
N ALA A 81 -11.77 -8.84 -5.79
CA ALA A 81 -10.35 -9.11 -6.03
C ALA A 81 -10.11 -10.53 -6.54
N GLN A 82 -10.87 -11.51 -6.03
CA GLN A 82 -10.87 -12.88 -6.52
C GLN A 82 -11.33 -12.96 -7.97
N GLU A 83 -12.39 -12.23 -8.35
CA GLU A 83 -12.86 -12.19 -9.74
C GLU A 83 -11.79 -11.68 -10.70
N VAL A 84 -11.03 -10.65 -10.32
CA VAL A 84 -9.86 -10.20 -11.09
C VAL A 84 -8.80 -11.30 -11.21
N GLY A 85 -8.61 -12.10 -10.15
CA GLY A 85 -7.75 -13.28 -10.16
C GLY A 85 -8.25 -14.37 -11.12
N CYS A 86 -9.56 -14.62 -11.16
CA CYS A 86 -10.20 -15.55 -12.09
C CYS A 86 -10.02 -15.09 -13.54
N ILE A 87 -10.28 -13.82 -13.85
CA ILE A 87 -10.08 -13.24 -15.19
C ILE A 87 -8.62 -13.40 -15.63
N ARG A 88 -7.66 -13.13 -14.73
CA ARG A 88 -6.24 -13.34 -15.01
C ARG A 88 -5.91 -14.80 -15.33
N GLY A 89 -6.48 -15.75 -14.59
CA GLY A 89 -6.34 -17.17 -14.85
C GLY A 89 -6.94 -17.58 -16.19
N PHE A 90 -8.14 -17.07 -16.50
CA PHE A 90 -8.81 -17.29 -17.78
C PHE A 90 -7.97 -16.79 -18.96
N VAL A 91 -7.38 -15.60 -18.86
CA VAL A 91 -6.47 -15.07 -19.88
C VAL A 91 -5.23 -15.96 -20.03
N GLU A 92 -4.61 -16.40 -18.93
CA GLU A 92 -3.46 -17.32 -18.97
C GLU A 92 -3.82 -18.62 -19.71
N GLU A 93 -4.98 -19.21 -19.42
CA GLU A 93 -5.48 -20.44 -20.04
C GLU A 93 -5.75 -20.27 -21.53
N LYS A 94 -6.55 -19.27 -21.92
CA LYS A 94 -6.89 -19.02 -23.34
C LYS A 94 -5.68 -18.67 -24.18
N MET A 95 -4.72 -17.93 -23.64
CA MET A 95 -3.48 -17.63 -24.35
C MET A 95 -2.60 -18.88 -24.54
N LYS A 96 -2.60 -19.83 -23.59
CA LYS A 96 -1.93 -21.14 -23.78
C LYS A 96 -2.60 -21.97 -24.87
N GLU A 97 -3.91 -21.84 -25.04
CA GLU A 97 -4.69 -22.40 -26.16
C GLU A 97 -4.47 -21.66 -27.50
N ARG A 98 -3.60 -20.63 -27.51
CA ARG A 98 -3.27 -19.77 -28.66
C ARG A 98 -4.41 -18.89 -29.15
N LEU A 99 -5.39 -18.60 -28.31
CA LEU A 99 -6.39 -17.58 -28.60
C LEU A 99 -5.76 -16.18 -28.56
N PRO A 100 -6.04 -15.31 -29.55
CA PRO A 100 -5.52 -13.95 -29.55
C PRO A 100 -6.22 -13.09 -28.46
N PRO A 101 -5.51 -12.13 -27.84
CA PRO A 101 -6.08 -11.26 -26.80
C PRO A 101 -7.37 -10.55 -27.21
N GLU A 102 -7.53 -10.23 -28.49
CA GLU A 102 -8.70 -9.58 -29.05
C GLU A 102 -9.96 -10.47 -29.00
N GLU A 103 -9.80 -11.80 -29.12
CA GLU A 103 -10.92 -12.75 -28.97
C GLU A 103 -11.24 -12.96 -27.49
N ILE A 104 -10.22 -13.09 -26.64
CA ILE A 104 -10.39 -13.20 -25.19
C ILE A 104 -11.15 -11.98 -24.63
N ALA A 105 -10.80 -10.76 -25.09
CA ALA A 105 -11.49 -9.54 -24.70
C ALA A 105 -12.94 -9.50 -25.21
N ALA A 106 -13.23 -10.09 -26.38
CA ALA A 106 -14.59 -10.20 -26.89
C ALA A 106 -15.44 -11.13 -26.02
N GLU A 107 -14.94 -12.32 -25.68
CA GLU A 107 -15.64 -13.25 -24.78
C GLU A 107 -15.94 -12.63 -23.41
N LEU A 108 -15.00 -11.87 -22.85
CA LEU A 108 -15.21 -11.16 -21.59
C LEU A 108 -16.19 -9.99 -21.73
N SER A 109 -16.27 -9.33 -22.89
CA SER A 109 -17.24 -8.25 -23.14
C SER A 109 -18.69 -8.72 -23.20
N GLU A 110 -18.90 -10.01 -23.45
CA GLU A 110 -20.23 -10.63 -23.37
C GLU A 110 -20.64 -10.92 -21.91
N GLN A 111 -19.66 -11.12 -21.03
CA GLN A 111 -19.88 -11.47 -19.61
C GLN A 111 -19.95 -10.23 -18.70
N TYR A 112 -19.18 -9.18 -19.01
CA TYR A 112 -19.11 -7.96 -18.22
C TYR A 112 -19.64 -6.77 -19.02
N PRO A 113 -20.30 -5.79 -18.37
CA PRO A 113 -20.86 -4.61 -19.05
C PRO A 113 -19.75 -3.61 -19.44
N SER A 114 -18.88 -3.99 -20.38
CA SER A 114 -17.78 -3.18 -20.88
C SER A 114 -17.49 -3.52 -22.34
N ASP A 115 -17.06 -2.55 -23.14
CA ASP A 115 -16.70 -2.78 -24.54
C ASP A 115 -15.38 -3.55 -24.67
N LYS A 116 -15.24 -4.26 -25.80
CA LYS A 116 -14.06 -5.05 -26.13
C LYS A 116 -12.75 -4.28 -26.01
N ASP A 117 -12.71 -3.03 -26.48
CA ASP A 117 -11.48 -2.24 -26.47
C ASP A 117 -11.06 -1.86 -25.04
N THR A 118 -12.02 -1.54 -24.17
CA THR A 118 -11.79 -1.28 -22.76
C THR A 118 -11.27 -2.51 -22.04
N ILE A 119 -11.88 -3.67 -22.26
CA ILE A 119 -11.39 -4.92 -21.69
C ILE A 119 -9.99 -5.24 -22.21
N LEU A 120 -9.75 -5.15 -23.51
CA LEU A 120 -8.44 -5.43 -24.10
C LEU A 120 -7.34 -4.55 -23.47
N ARG A 121 -7.61 -3.25 -23.26
CA ARG A 121 -6.71 -2.36 -22.53
C ARG A 121 -6.50 -2.81 -21.08
N ALA A 122 -7.56 -3.20 -20.38
CA ALA A 122 -7.47 -3.66 -18.99
C ALA A 122 -6.69 -4.99 -18.83
N LEU A 123 -6.61 -5.80 -19.89
CA LEU A 123 -5.86 -7.06 -19.91
C LEU A 123 -4.40 -6.88 -20.33
N ALA A 124 -3.97 -5.70 -20.77
CA ALA A 124 -2.67 -5.47 -21.41
C ALA A 124 -1.51 -6.03 -20.60
N GLU A 125 -1.44 -5.72 -19.31
CA GLU A 125 -0.35 -6.19 -18.43
C GLU A 125 -0.45 -7.69 -18.14
N THR A 126 -1.65 -8.26 -18.11
CA THR A 126 -1.82 -9.71 -17.95
C THR A 126 -1.34 -10.43 -19.21
N VAL A 127 -1.68 -9.92 -20.39
CA VAL A 127 -1.23 -10.45 -21.68
C VAL A 127 0.28 -10.37 -21.82
N GLU A 128 0.88 -9.23 -21.45
CA GLU A 128 2.34 -9.04 -21.43
C GLU A 128 3.01 -10.01 -20.44
N HIS A 129 2.41 -10.23 -19.26
CA HIS A 129 2.90 -11.16 -18.25
C HIS A 129 2.92 -12.61 -18.77
N VAL A 130 1.85 -13.05 -19.42
CA VAL A 130 1.77 -14.38 -20.05
C VAL A 130 2.80 -14.52 -21.16
N ARG A 131 2.95 -13.50 -22.03
CA ARG A 131 3.94 -13.48 -23.12
C ARG A 131 5.38 -13.54 -22.60
N SER A 132 5.63 -12.99 -21.41
CA SER A 132 6.92 -13.04 -20.73
C SER A 132 7.25 -14.43 -20.16
N GLY A 133 6.32 -15.39 -20.23
CA GLY A 133 6.53 -16.77 -19.78
C GLY A 133 6.42 -16.96 -18.27
N PHE A 134 6.01 -15.94 -17.52
CA PHE A 134 5.81 -16.04 -16.09
C PHE A 134 4.41 -16.58 -15.76
N PRO A 135 4.27 -17.42 -14.72
CA PRO A 135 2.96 -17.79 -14.21
C PRO A 135 2.23 -16.54 -13.72
N VAL A 136 0.96 -16.41 -14.11
CA VAL A 136 0.12 -15.28 -13.72
C VAL A 136 -0.39 -15.49 -12.29
N PRO A 137 -0.42 -14.45 -11.43
CA PRO A 137 -1.12 -14.51 -10.15
C PRO A 137 -2.64 -14.52 -10.34
N THR A 138 -3.31 -15.49 -9.72
CA THR A 138 -4.75 -15.74 -9.88
C THR A 138 -5.47 -15.81 -8.52
N ASP A 139 -6.74 -16.16 -8.52
CA ASP A 139 -7.53 -16.47 -7.31
C ASP A 139 -6.96 -17.68 -6.53
N LYS A 140 -6.30 -18.61 -7.23
CA LYS A 140 -5.72 -19.85 -6.70
C LYS A 140 -4.20 -19.91 -6.71
N ARG A 141 -3.51 -18.83 -7.12
CA ARG A 141 -2.05 -18.79 -7.20
C ARG A 141 -1.51 -17.48 -6.66
N ILE A 142 -0.83 -17.56 -5.53
CA ILE A 142 -0.01 -16.48 -4.97
C ILE A 142 1.37 -16.55 -5.63
N ILE A 143 1.83 -15.43 -6.17
CA ILE A 143 3.17 -15.29 -6.74
C ILE A 143 4.03 -14.42 -5.82
N ILE A 144 5.25 -14.85 -5.53
CA ILE A 144 6.25 -14.08 -4.80
C ILE A 144 7.41 -13.77 -5.76
N GLU A 145 7.77 -12.49 -5.89
CA GLU A 145 8.91 -12.05 -6.69
C GLU A 145 9.76 -11.03 -5.93
N ASP A 146 11.06 -11.02 -6.24
CA ASP A 146 12.00 -10.01 -5.75
C ASP A 146 12.06 -8.81 -6.70
N TRP A 147 12.07 -7.60 -6.15
CA TRP A 147 12.26 -6.37 -6.90
C TRP A 147 12.99 -5.33 -6.03
N ASP A 148 14.24 -5.03 -6.39
CA ASP A 148 15.11 -4.12 -5.62
C ASP A 148 15.17 -4.51 -4.13
N ASP A 149 14.96 -3.58 -3.20
CA ASP A 149 14.88 -3.82 -1.75
C ASP A 149 13.51 -4.36 -1.27
N PHE A 150 12.64 -4.76 -2.20
CA PHE A 150 11.29 -5.23 -1.91
C PHE A 150 11.07 -6.70 -2.33
N VAL A 151 10.25 -7.38 -1.53
CA VAL A 151 9.61 -8.63 -1.93
C VAL A 151 8.14 -8.34 -2.19
N ILE A 152 7.68 -8.64 -3.40
CA ILE A 152 6.30 -8.41 -3.84
C ILE A 152 5.54 -9.73 -3.79
N ILE A 153 4.43 -9.73 -3.06
CA ILE A 153 3.51 -10.86 -2.96
C ILE A 153 2.23 -10.49 -3.71
N HIS A 154 1.96 -11.16 -4.82
CA HIS A 154 0.72 -11.01 -5.57
C HIS A 154 -0.36 -11.88 -4.95
N ALA A 155 -1.35 -11.24 -4.36
CA ALA A 155 -2.40 -11.84 -3.56
C ALA A 155 -3.73 -11.14 -3.87
N ASN A 156 -4.60 -11.79 -4.62
CA ASN A 156 -5.88 -11.27 -5.08
C ASN A 156 -7.00 -11.37 -4.03
N PHE A 157 -6.76 -10.89 -2.79
CA PHE A 157 -7.69 -11.05 -1.65
C PHE A 157 -8.40 -9.76 -1.21
N GLY A 158 -8.22 -8.67 -1.93
CA GLY A 158 -8.88 -7.40 -1.64
C GLY A 158 -8.20 -6.64 -0.52
N SER A 159 -8.69 -5.43 -0.25
CA SER A 159 -7.95 -4.43 0.54
C SER A 159 -7.76 -4.86 2.00
N LEU A 160 -8.84 -5.29 2.67
CA LEU A 160 -8.83 -5.57 4.10
C LEU A 160 -8.14 -6.91 4.43
N THR A 161 -8.27 -7.91 3.54
CA THR A 161 -7.60 -9.21 3.70
C THR A 161 -6.11 -9.07 3.45
N ASN A 162 -5.70 -8.35 2.40
CA ASN A 162 -4.28 -8.08 2.15
C ASN A 162 -3.67 -7.22 3.26
N ARG A 163 -4.40 -6.24 3.82
CA ARG A 163 -3.94 -5.51 5.01
C ARG A 163 -3.68 -6.43 6.19
N ALA A 164 -4.60 -7.35 6.47
CA ALA A 164 -4.46 -8.32 7.55
C ALA A 164 -3.26 -9.25 7.31
N MET A 165 -3.11 -9.77 6.09
CA MET A 165 -1.97 -10.61 5.71
C MET A 165 -0.64 -9.84 5.80
N ALA A 166 -0.60 -8.59 5.34
CA ALA A 166 0.57 -7.72 5.42
C ALA A 166 0.99 -7.47 6.87
N GLN A 167 0.04 -7.17 7.77
CA GLN A 167 0.33 -6.99 9.19
C GLN A 167 0.84 -8.27 9.85
N LEU A 168 0.28 -9.44 9.50
CA LEU A 168 0.76 -10.72 10.01
C LEU A 168 2.19 -11.00 9.53
N ILE A 169 2.46 -10.83 8.23
CA ILE A 169 3.78 -10.99 7.63
C ILE A 169 4.79 -10.05 8.29
N GLY A 170 4.44 -8.76 8.41
CA GLY A 170 5.29 -7.77 9.06
C GLY A 170 5.62 -8.14 10.50
N GLN A 171 4.64 -8.61 11.27
CA GLN A 171 4.83 -9.04 12.65
C GLN A 171 5.76 -10.26 12.75
N LEU A 172 5.49 -11.32 12.00
CA LEU A 172 6.28 -12.56 12.07
C LEU A 172 7.68 -12.36 11.51
N LEU A 173 7.82 -11.63 10.40
CA LEU A 173 9.12 -11.37 9.81
C LEU A 173 9.98 -10.48 10.71
N SER A 174 9.39 -9.44 11.33
CA SER A 174 10.11 -8.58 12.28
C SER A 174 10.58 -9.36 13.51
N GLU A 175 9.77 -10.28 14.04
CA GLU A 175 10.16 -11.18 15.14
C GLU A 175 11.35 -12.07 14.75
N LYS A 176 11.42 -12.50 13.49
CA LYS A 176 12.47 -13.39 12.98
C LYS A 176 13.79 -12.67 12.69
N ILE A 177 13.74 -11.50 12.06
CA ILE A 177 14.94 -10.75 11.64
C ILE A 177 15.46 -9.80 12.73
N GLY A 178 14.65 -9.50 13.76
CA GLY A 178 15.03 -8.63 14.88
C GLY A 178 14.96 -7.13 14.61
N TYR A 179 14.47 -6.71 13.44
CA TYR A 179 14.27 -5.32 13.05
C TYR A 179 12.86 -5.10 12.49
N SER A 180 12.39 -3.85 12.50
CA SER A 180 11.07 -3.50 11.96
C SER A 180 11.03 -3.63 10.44
N VAL A 181 10.09 -4.43 9.93
CA VAL A 181 9.80 -4.54 8.50
C VAL A 181 8.70 -3.55 8.13
N VAL A 182 8.91 -2.82 7.03
CA VAL A 182 7.87 -1.97 6.45
C VAL A 182 7.05 -2.81 5.47
N VAL A 183 5.74 -2.87 5.71
CA VAL A 183 4.78 -3.56 4.84
C VAL A 183 3.78 -2.57 4.28
N GLN A 184 3.56 -2.64 2.98
CA GLN A 184 2.51 -1.90 2.29
C GLN A 184 1.64 -2.88 1.51
N HIS A 185 0.44 -2.44 1.13
CA HIS A 185 -0.47 -3.28 0.38
C HIS A 185 -1.37 -2.47 -0.54
N ASP A 186 -1.82 -3.14 -1.60
CA ASP A 186 -2.95 -2.76 -2.41
C ASP A 186 -3.98 -3.93 -2.40
N PRO A 187 -5.12 -3.83 -3.09
CA PRO A 187 -6.12 -4.92 -3.13
C PRO A 187 -5.65 -6.25 -3.73
N TYR A 188 -4.53 -6.25 -4.45
CA TYR A 188 -4.01 -7.34 -5.26
C TYR A 188 -2.58 -7.73 -4.90
N ARG A 189 -1.87 -6.93 -4.09
CA ARG A 189 -0.45 -7.10 -3.77
C ARG A 189 -0.09 -6.66 -2.35
N ILE A 190 0.97 -7.25 -1.83
CA ILE A 190 1.64 -6.85 -0.58
C ILE A 190 3.11 -6.61 -0.92
N PHE A 191 3.63 -5.47 -0.47
CA PHE A 191 5.01 -5.05 -0.67
C PHE A 191 5.71 -5.12 0.67
N VAL A 192 6.76 -5.92 0.75
CA VAL A 192 7.55 -6.10 1.96
C VAL A 192 8.91 -5.49 1.71
N GLN A 193 9.20 -4.34 2.33
CA GLN A 193 10.52 -3.72 2.23
C GLN A 193 11.43 -4.38 3.24
N THR A 194 12.45 -5.06 2.76
CA THR A 194 13.33 -5.88 3.60
C THR A 194 14.70 -5.24 3.81
N MET A 195 15.03 -4.15 3.10
CA MET A 195 16.36 -3.52 3.14
C MET A 195 17.49 -4.55 2.95
N GLY A 196 17.26 -5.54 2.08
CA GLY A 196 18.15 -6.67 1.83
C GLY A 196 18.18 -7.78 2.90
N ALA A 197 17.44 -7.64 4.01
CA ALA A 197 17.44 -8.63 5.11
C ALA A 197 16.62 -9.90 4.80
N ALA A 198 15.71 -9.84 3.83
CA ALA A 198 14.89 -10.97 3.40
C ALA A 198 14.58 -10.85 1.90
N ASN A 199 14.51 -11.99 1.23
CA ASN A 199 14.15 -12.15 -0.17
C ASN A 199 12.94 -13.10 -0.28
N SER A 200 12.52 -13.38 -1.50
CA SER A 200 11.41 -14.26 -1.84
C SER A 200 11.53 -15.67 -1.24
N ASP A 201 12.73 -16.20 -1.02
CA ASP A 201 12.94 -17.49 -0.35
C ASP A 201 12.58 -17.43 1.13
N GLN A 202 13.01 -16.39 1.86
CA GLN A 202 12.61 -16.25 3.27
C GLN A 202 11.10 -16.02 3.40
N LEU A 203 10.48 -15.29 2.46
CA LEU A 203 9.03 -15.12 2.45
C LEU A 203 8.31 -16.43 2.12
N LEU A 204 8.82 -17.24 1.20
CA LEU A 204 8.27 -18.57 0.91
C LEU A 204 8.36 -19.49 2.15
N MET A 205 9.48 -19.45 2.87
CA MET A 205 9.62 -20.15 4.16
C MET A 205 8.60 -19.64 5.19
N LEU A 206 8.40 -18.33 5.27
CA LEU A 206 7.40 -17.73 6.16
C LEU A 206 5.98 -18.19 5.80
N PHE A 207 5.64 -18.32 4.51
CA PHE A 207 4.35 -18.89 4.09
C PHE A 207 4.18 -20.33 4.53
N ASN A 208 5.23 -21.15 4.48
CA ASN A 208 5.19 -22.52 4.98
C ASN A 208 5.00 -22.58 6.51
N GLU A 209 5.61 -21.66 7.24
CA GLU A 209 5.40 -21.52 8.69
C GLU A 209 3.95 -21.09 8.98
N MET A 210 3.43 -20.06 8.29
CA MET A 210 2.04 -19.60 8.40
C MET A 210 1.03 -20.71 8.07
N LYS A 211 1.34 -21.56 7.07
CA LYS A 211 0.53 -22.73 6.69
C LYS A 211 0.39 -23.73 7.85
N ALA A 212 1.42 -23.85 8.69
CA ALA A 212 1.43 -24.75 9.84
C ALA A 212 0.78 -24.15 11.11
N MET A 213 0.52 -22.84 11.14
CA MET A 213 -0.11 -22.19 12.29
C MET A 213 -1.56 -22.65 12.47
N SER A 214 -1.97 -22.82 13.72
CA SER A 214 -3.39 -23.00 14.05
C SER A 214 -4.17 -21.71 13.79
N ASP A 215 -5.46 -21.84 13.51
CA ASP A 215 -6.35 -20.68 13.30
C ASP A 215 -6.32 -19.74 14.53
N GLN A 216 -6.20 -20.27 15.74
CA GLN A 216 -6.07 -19.48 16.97
C GLN A 216 -4.72 -18.74 17.04
N SER A 217 -3.62 -19.40 16.67
CA SER A 217 -2.28 -18.78 16.64
C SER A 217 -2.21 -17.61 15.65
N VAL A 218 -2.91 -17.72 14.50
CA VAL A 218 -3.05 -16.63 13.53
C VAL A 218 -3.80 -15.45 14.16
N ARG A 219 -4.95 -15.70 14.80
CA ARG A 219 -5.75 -14.66 15.47
C ARG A 219 -4.94 -13.92 16.54
N ASP A 220 -4.22 -14.67 17.38
CA ASP A 220 -3.42 -14.09 18.45
C ASP A 220 -2.25 -13.25 17.91
N SER A 221 -1.60 -13.73 16.84
CA SER A 221 -0.48 -13.00 16.22
C SER A 221 -0.95 -11.73 15.52
N LEU A 222 -2.07 -11.79 14.80
CA LEU A 222 -2.65 -10.59 14.19
C LEU A 222 -3.16 -9.61 15.25
N LYS A 223 -3.70 -10.08 16.38
CA LYS A 223 -4.07 -9.23 17.51
C LYS A 223 -2.86 -8.50 18.10
N ARG A 224 -1.74 -9.19 18.30
CA ARG A 224 -0.49 -8.56 18.75
C ARG A 224 0.04 -7.52 17.73
N ALA A 225 -0.12 -7.79 16.43
CA ALA A 225 0.26 -6.86 15.37
C ALA A 225 -0.66 -5.61 15.37
N ALA A 226 -1.97 -5.82 15.33
CA ALA A 226 -2.98 -4.78 15.20
C ALA A 226 -2.90 -3.72 16.30
N VAL A 227 -2.68 -4.14 17.56
CA VAL A 227 -2.60 -3.22 18.73
C VAL A 227 -1.46 -2.20 18.60
N LYS A 228 -0.41 -2.51 17.84
CA LYS A 228 0.73 -1.61 17.61
C LYS A 228 0.45 -0.55 16.54
N THR A 229 -0.54 -0.76 15.69
CA THR A 229 -0.83 0.08 14.51
C THR A 229 -1.55 1.37 14.88
N GLY A 230 -1.29 2.45 14.13
CA GLY A 230 -2.01 3.73 14.31
C GLY A 230 -3.53 3.59 14.18
N ILE A 231 -4.01 2.69 13.32
CA ILE A 231 -5.45 2.40 13.15
C ILE A 231 -6.09 1.95 14.47
N PHE A 232 -5.46 1.02 15.19
CA PHE A 232 -6.00 0.58 16.48
C PHE A 232 -6.01 1.71 17.51
N LYS A 233 -4.93 2.51 17.55
CA LYS A 233 -4.83 3.67 18.47
C LYS A 233 -5.89 4.73 18.15
N ARG A 234 -6.29 4.88 16.90
CA ARG A 234 -7.41 5.74 16.52
C ARG A 234 -8.74 5.14 16.96
N ARG A 235 -8.98 3.85 16.69
CA ARG A 235 -10.22 3.16 17.10
C ARG A 235 -10.44 3.21 18.61
N ILE A 236 -9.40 3.00 19.41
CA ILE A 236 -9.55 3.02 20.87
C ILE A 236 -9.91 4.42 21.39
N ILE A 237 -9.38 5.50 20.80
CA ILE A 237 -9.79 6.88 21.14
C ILE A 237 -11.28 7.07 20.82
N HIS A 238 -11.73 6.64 19.65
CA HIS A 238 -13.13 6.78 19.23
C HIS A 238 -14.08 5.97 20.11
N VAL A 239 -13.70 4.73 20.45
CA VAL A 239 -14.48 3.88 21.34
C VAL A 239 -14.52 4.49 22.74
N ALA A 240 -13.38 4.91 23.30
CA ALA A 240 -13.33 5.52 24.62
C ALA A 240 -14.17 6.82 24.69
N ARG A 241 -14.20 7.63 23.63
CA ARG A 241 -15.11 8.79 23.52
C ARG A 241 -16.59 8.38 23.51
N ARG A 242 -16.95 7.35 22.74
CA ARG A 242 -18.33 6.82 22.70
C ARG A 242 -18.79 6.24 24.03
N PHE A 243 -17.87 5.63 24.78
CA PHE A 243 -18.12 5.13 26.13
C PHE A 243 -18.10 6.24 27.19
N GLY A 244 -17.78 7.49 26.83
CA GLY A 244 -17.69 8.62 27.77
C GLY A 244 -16.43 8.61 28.65
N ALA A 245 -15.51 7.67 28.42
CA ALA A 245 -14.25 7.56 29.17
C ALA A 245 -13.22 8.63 28.78
N LEU A 246 -13.35 9.19 27.57
CA LEU A 246 -12.56 10.33 27.10
C LEU A 246 -13.46 11.50 26.73
N LYS A 247 -13.13 12.70 27.23
CA LYS A 247 -13.80 13.94 26.80
C LYS A 247 -13.38 14.28 25.36
N LYS A 248 -14.21 15.05 24.66
CA LYS A 248 -13.95 15.47 23.26
C LYS A 248 -12.63 16.24 23.10
N TRP A 249 -12.29 17.11 24.06
CA TRP A 249 -11.15 18.06 23.98
C TRP A 249 -9.94 17.65 24.83
N VAL A 250 -9.69 16.35 25.00
CA VAL A 250 -8.50 15.90 25.73
C VAL A 250 -7.25 16.21 24.89
N ASP A 251 -6.34 17.00 25.46
CA ASP A 251 -5.04 17.24 24.84
C ASP A 251 -4.10 16.05 25.08
N PHE A 252 -3.79 15.32 24.01
CA PHE A 252 -2.87 14.19 24.04
C PHE A 252 -1.40 14.60 24.00
N SER A 253 -1.08 15.90 23.93
CA SER A 253 0.30 16.41 23.94
C SER A 253 1.11 15.95 25.17
N ASN A 254 0.44 15.83 26.33
CA ASN A 254 1.06 15.53 27.62
C ASN A 254 0.86 14.08 28.11
N VAL A 255 0.04 13.28 27.42
CA VAL A 255 -0.24 11.89 27.79
C VAL A 255 0.28 10.96 26.69
N SER A 256 1.21 10.07 27.03
CA SER A 256 1.61 9.00 26.12
C SER A 256 0.38 8.16 25.75
N LEU A 257 -0.01 8.20 24.47
CA LEU A 257 -1.10 7.41 23.92
C LEU A 257 -0.93 5.91 24.24
N GLN A 258 0.31 5.43 24.30
CA GLN A 258 0.61 4.05 24.72
C GLN A 258 0.19 3.76 26.16
N ARG A 259 0.37 4.69 27.11
CA ARG A 259 -0.07 4.51 28.50
C ARG A 259 -1.59 4.47 28.60
N LEU A 260 -2.26 5.33 27.82
CA LEU A 260 -3.71 5.34 27.74
C LEU A 260 -4.26 4.02 27.20
N ILE A 261 -3.69 3.52 26.11
CA ILE A 261 -4.06 2.23 25.54
C ILE A 261 -3.89 1.11 26.57
N LYS A 262 -2.73 1.10 27.24
CA LYS A 262 -2.44 0.13 28.30
C LYS A 262 -3.46 0.20 29.46
N SER A 263 -3.94 1.40 29.80
CA SER A 263 -4.96 1.57 30.86
C SER A 263 -6.33 0.99 30.50
N PHE A 264 -6.62 0.82 29.21
CA PHE A 264 -7.84 0.20 28.72
C PHE A 264 -7.70 -1.31 28.48
N GLU A 265 -6.50 -1.90 28.57
CA GLU A 265 -6.33 -3.35 28.40
C GLU A 265 -7.23 -4.13 29.37
N GLY A 266 -7.94 -5.15 28.85
CA GLY A 266 -8.90 -5.93 29.62
C GLY A 266 -10.25 -5.24 29.89
N THR A 267 -10.47 -4.03 29.36
CA THR A 267 -11.77 -3.34 29.46
C THR A 267 -12.64 -3.55 28.21
N PRO A 268 -13.97 -3.37 28.31
CA PRO A 268 -14.86 -3.42 27.14
C PRO A 268 -14.49 -2.41 26.05
N ILE A 269 -13.85 -1.29 26.40
CA ILE A 269 -13.37 -0.29 25.43
C ILE A 269 -12.30 -0.89 24.52
N PHE A 270 -11.38 -1.65 25.09
CA PHE A 270 -10.30 -2.29 24.33
C PHE A 270 -10.82 -3.43 23.47
N GLU A 271 -11.74 -4.24 23.99
CA GLU A 271 -12.38 -5.31 23.25
C GLU A 271 -13.21 -4.79 22.07
N GLU A 272 -13.99 -3.73 22.27
CA GLU A 272 -14.76 -3.10 21.20
C GLU A 272 -13.85 -2.43 20.17
N ALA A 273 -12.74 -1.80 20.59
CA ALA A 273 -11.76 -1.25 19.66
C ALA A 273 -11.12 -2.34 18.78
N LEU A 274 -10.75 -3.48 19.35
CA LEU A 274 -10.26 -4.62 18.57
C LEU A 274 -11.31 -5.15 17.62
N LYS A 275 -12.55 -5.30 18.09
CA LYS A 275 -13.68 -5.76 17.27
C LYS A 275 -13.90 -4.83 16.08
N GLU A 276 -13.84 -3.50 16.28
CA GLU A 276 -13.94 -2.55 15.17
C GLU A 276 -12.79 -2.69 14.18
N VAL A 277 -11.55 -2.82 14.66
CA VAL A 277 -10.39 -3.04 13.77
C VAL A 277 -10.60 -4.29 12.93
N PHE A 278 -11.00 -5.42 13.52
CA PHE A 278 -11.16 -6.69 12.81
C PHE A 278 -12.41 -6.81 11.95
N THR A 279 -13.32 -5.84 12.02
CA THR A 279 -14.56 -5.84 11.22
C THR A 279 -14.59 -4.73 10.18
N LYS A 280 -13.95 -3.59 10.46
CA LYS A 280 -13.98 -2.39 9.60
C LYS A 280 -12.66 -2.14 8.89
N ASP A 281 -11.53 -2.43 9.54
CA ASP A 281 -10.21 -2.04 9.03
C ASP A 281 -9.38 -3.23 8.54
N LEU A 282 -9.68 -4.43 9.01
CA LEU A 282 -9.06 -5.69 8.65
C LEU A 282 -10.15 -6.74 8.43
N ASN A 283 -9.84 -7.78 7.66
CA ASN A 283 -10.70 -8.96 7.56
C ASN A 283 -9.96 -10.21 8.05
N LEU A 284 -9.99 -10.41 9.37
CA LEU A 284 -9.33 -11.55 10.03
C LEU A 284 -9.94 -12.89 9.62
N GLU A 285 -11.27 -12.96 9.48
CA GLU A 285 -11.94 -14.21 9.08
C GLU A 285 -11.54 -14.64 7.67
N ARG A 286 -11.48 -13.70 6.72
CA ARG A 286 -11.00 -13.98 5.36
C ARG A 286 -9.52 -14.36 5.34
N LEU A 287 -8.68 -13.76 6.18
CA LEU A 287 -7.28 -14.17 6.31
C LEU A 287 -7.15 -15.62 6.78
N VAL A 288 -7.87 -16.00 7.83
CA VAL A 288 -7.89 -17.38 8.35
C VAL A 288 -8.39 -18.35 7.28
N TYR A 289 -9.44 -17.96 6.53
CA TYR A 289 -9.94 -18.73 5.40
C TYR A 289 -8.88 -18.93 4.31
N VAL A 290 -8.18 -17.88 3.89
CA VAL A 290 -7.12 -17.95 2.87
C VAL A 290 -5.97 -18.86 3.33
N LEU A 291 -5.50 -18.69 4.58
CA LEU A 291 -4.43 -19.55 5.11
C LEU A 291 -4.85 -21.02 5.19
N ARG A 292 -6.13 -21.29 5.48
CA ARG A 292 -6.68 -22.65 5.43
C ARG A 292 -6.68 -23.22 4.00
N LYS A 293 -7.06 -22.43 3.00
CA LYS A 293 -7.00 -22.83 1.59
C LYS A 293 -5.58 -23.10 1.10
N ILE A 294 -4.61 -22.31 1.57
CA ILE A 294 -3.17 -22.59 1.35
C ILE A 294 -2.75 -23.89 2.05
N ARG A 295 -3.24 -24.13 3.29
CA ARG A 295 -3.01 -25.37 4.05
C ARG A 295 -3.51 -26.62 3.32
N GLU A 296 -4.71 -26.53 2.76
CA GLU A 296 -5.39 -27.59 2.00
C GLU A 296 -4.83 -27.77 0.59
N GLY A 297 -3.98 -26.85 0.10
CA GLY A 297 -3.37 -26.90 -1.23
C GLY A 297 -4.28 -26.39 -2.35
N GLU A 298 -5.41 -25.77 -2.02
CA GLU A 298 -6.31 -25.14 -3.00
C GLU A 298 -5.76 -23.82 -3.55
N ILE A 299 -4.95 -23.12 -2.75
CA ILE A 299 -4.18 -21.94 -3.19
C ILE A 299 -2.70 -22.31 -3.20
N GLU A 300 -2.10 -22.29 -4.39
CA GLU A 300 -0.67 -22.49 -4.59
C GLU A 300 0.11 -21.22 -4.22
N VAL A 301 1.26 -21.38 -3.55
CA VAL A 301 2.22 -20.30 -3.31
C VAL A 301 3.49 -20.62 -4.07
N ARG A 302 3.87 -19.74 -5.00
CA ARG A 302 5.01 -19.99 -5.89
C ARG A 302 5.91 -18.76 -5.98
N LYS A 303 7.22 -19.00 -5.88
CA LYS A 303 8.25 -18.02 -6.21
C LYS A 303 8.49 -18.00 -7.72
N ILE A 304 8.73 -16.81 -8.26
CA ILE A 304 9.30 -16.62 -9.61
C ILE A 304 10.65 -15.91 -9.52
N ASP A 305 11.52 -16.23 -10.45
CA ASP A 305 12.79 -15.52 -10.64
C ASP A 305 12.67 -14.64 -11.89
N THR A 306 12.85 -13.34 -11.69
CA THR A 306 12.69 -12.32 -12.73
C THR A 306 14.02 -11.66 -13.10
N GLY A 307 15.14 -12.15 -12.55
CA GLY A 307 16.47 -11.55 -12.74
C GLY A 307 16.55 -10.11 -12.22
N GLY A 308 15.75 -9.76 -11.22
CA GLY A 308 15.70 -8.42 -10.60
C GLY A 308 14.77 -7.42 -11.29
N ASN A 309 14.10 -7.80 -12.38
CA ASN A 309 13.12 -6.94 -13.05
C ASN A 309 11.72 -7.18 -12.48
N ALA A 310 10.90 -6.13 -12.40
CA ALA A 310 9.49 -6.30 -12.02
C ALA A 310 8.70 -6.95 -13.15
N THR A 311 7.84 -7.92 -12.83
CA THR A 311 6.86 -8.41 -13.81
C THR A 311 5.90 -7.31 -14.29
N PRO A 312 5.27 -7.46 -15.47
CA PRO A 312 4.27 -6.50 -15.96
C PRO A 312 3.14 -6.25 -14.97
N VAL A 313 2.68 -7.30 -14.28
CA VAL A 313 1.66 -7.18 -13.23
C VAL A 313 2.23 -6.45 -12.00
N ALA A 314 3.48 -6.68 -11.59
CA ALA A 314 4.08 -5.93 -10.47
C ALA A 314 4.25 -4.44 -10.78
N ARG A 315 4.62 -4.08 -12.01
CA ARG A 315 4.84 -2.70 -12.45
C ARG A 315 3.65 -1.79 -12.13
N VAL A 316 2.42 -2.23 -12.38
CA VAL A 316 1.20 -1.46 -12.05
C VAL A 316 1.10 -1.17 -10.55
N GLY A 317 1.46 -2.15 -9.71
CA GLY A 317 1.44 -2.01 -8.26
C GLY A 317 2.56 -1.10 -7.76
N ILE A 318 3.77 -1.26 -8.30
CA ILE A 318 4.93 -0.41 -8.00
C ILE A 318 4.59 1.04 -8.34
N GLU A 319 4.04 1.32 -9.52
CA GLU A 319 3.66 2.68 -9.90
C GLU A 319 2.67 3.30 -8.90
N ARG A 320 1.68 2.54 -8.43
CA ARG A 320 0.71 3.03 -7.44
C ARG A 320 1.32 3.21 -6.04
N VAL A 321 2.22 2.32 -5.63
CA VAL A 321 2.91 2.43 -4.34
C VAL A 321 3.92 3.55 -4.36
N SER A 322 4.69 3.69 -5.44
CA SER A 322 5.57 4.83 -5.72
C SER A 322 4.80 6.15 -5.78
N MET A 323 3.56 6.18 -6.26
CA MET A 323 2.68 7.36 -6.15
C MET A 323 2.22 7.63 -4.70
N LYS A 324 2.20 6.62 -3.82
CA LYS A 324 1.90 6.78 -2.39
C LYS A 324 3.15 7.15 -1.57
N THR A 325 4.34 6.80 -2.04
CA THR A 325 5.63 7.07 -1.39
C THR A 325 6.47 8.15 -2.08
N ASP A 326 5.96 8.80 -3.13
CA ASP A 326 6.62 9.87 -3.92
C ASP A 326 8.06 9.58 -4.37
N LEU A 327 8.45 8.31 -4.34
CA LEU A 327 9.64 7.82 -5.02
C LEU A 327 9.29 7.76 -6.50
N ILE A 328 9.58 8.82 -7.25
CA ILE A 328 9.51 8.79 -8.71
C ILE A 328 10.46 7.67 -9.18
N PRO A 329 9.94 6.58 -9.78
CA PRO A 329 10.81 5.54 -10.32
C PRO A 329 11.80 6.18 -11.31
N PRO A 330 13.09 5.79 -11.33
CA PRO A 330 14.10 6.41 -12.19
C PRO A 330 13.69 6.46 -13.67
N GLU A 331 12.94 5.45 -14.13
CA GLU A 331 12.39 5.36 -15.48
C GLU A 331 11.38 6.47 -15.79
N ARG A 332 10.50 6.81 -14.84
CA ARG A 332 9.57 7.94 -14.99
C ARG A 332 10.27 9.28 -14.87
N MET A 333 11.27 9.40 -14.01
CA MET A 333 12.09 10.62 -13.95
C MET A 333 12.75 10.87 -15.31
N ARG A 334 13.25 9.83 -15.97
CA ARG A 334 13.79 9.93 -17.33
C ARG A 334 12.72 10.34 -18.34
N ALA A 335 11.52 9.75 -18.29
CA ALA A 335 10.42 10.12 -19.20
C ALA A 335 9.96 11.57 -18.99
N VAL A 336 9.82 12.02 -17.75
CA VAL A 336 9.46 13.41 -17.39
C VAL A 336 10.56 14.39 -17.83
N LEU A 337 11.84 14.03 -17.65
CA LEU A 337 12.96 14.84 -18.13
C LEU A 337 12.98 14.93 -19.65
N ILE A 338 12.68 13.83 -20.36
CA ILE A 338 12.58 13.82 -21.83
C ILE A 338 11.42 14.70 -22.30
N GLU A 339 10.23 14.55 -21.72
CA GLU A 339 9.06 15.35 -22.09
C GLU A 339 9.22 16.83 -21.71
N SER A 340 9.84 17.14 -20.56
CA SER A 340 10.20 18.50 -20.16
C SER A 340 11.24 19.11 -21.11
N ALA A 341 12.29 18.36 -21.47
CA ALA A 341 13.29 18.80 -22.43
C ALA A 341 12.66 19.02 -23.82
N LYS A 342 11.76 18.14 -24.25
CA LYS A 342 11.04 18.25 -25.52
C LYS A 342 10.12 19.46 -25.52
N ALA A 343 9.31 19.67 -24.48
CA ALA A 343 8.46 20.84 -24.34
C ALA A 343 9.27 22.14 -24.33
N ARG A 344 10.42 22.15 -23.64
CA ARG A 344 11.34 23.29 -23.65
C ARG A 344 11.92 23.55 -25.04
N LEU A 345 12.42 22.52 -25.72
CA LEU A 345 12.99 22.64 -27.06
C LEU A 345 11.96 23.10 -28.11
N LEU A 346 10.70 22.67 -27.98
CA LEU A 346 9.62 23.05 -28.88
C LEU A 346 9.04 24.45 -28.61
N ASN A 347 9.18 24.97 -27.38
CA ASN A 347 8.74 26.32 -27.02
C ASN A 347 9.86 27.37 -27.08
N GLU A 348 11.11 26.96 -27.32
CA GLU A 348 12.19 27.92 -27.56
C GLU A 348 12.10 28.45 -28.99
N ALA A 349 11.97 29.77 -29.15
CA ALA A 349 12.11 30.43 -30.44
C ALA A 349 13.51 30.13 -31.01
N ARG A 350 13.58 29.76 -32.29
CA ARG A 350 14.82 29.33 -32.94
C ARG A 350 15.03 30.17 -34.19
N VAL A 351 16.12 30.92 -34.18
CA VAL A 351 16.59 31.61 -35.37
C VAL A 351 17.34 30.60 -36.25
N PHE A 352 16.73 30.19 -37.36
CA PHE A 352 17.40 29.37 -38.36
C PHE A 352 18.04 30.28 -39.40
N VAL A 353 19.36 30.15 -39.58
CA VAL A 353 20.11 30.93 -40.58
C VAL A 353 20.50 30.03 -41.74
N CYS A 354 20.19 30.46 -42.96
CA CYS A 354 20.63 29.77 -44.17
C CYS A 354 22.12 30.01 -44.40
N THR A 355 22.94 28.96 -44.42
CA THR A 355 24.39 29.08 -44.64
C THR A 355 24.78 29.44 -46.09
N ASN A 356 23.81 29.45 -47.02
CA ASN A 356 24.04 29.78 -48.42
C ASN A 356 23.74 31.25 -48.76
N CYS A 357 22.62 31.79 -48.28
CA CYS A 357 22.21 33.18 -48.53
C CYS A 357 22.28 34.09 -47.31
N TRP A 358 22.61 33.56 -46.13
CA TRP A 358 22.68 34.27 -44.84
C TRP A 358 21.36 34.91 -44.37
N ASP A 359 20.25 34.51 -44.98
CA ASP A 359 18.90 34.92 -44.56
C ASP A 359 18.44 34.11 -43.34
N TYR A 360 17.47 34.63 -42.57
CA TYR A 360 17.00 33.98 -41.35
C TYR A 360 15.48 33.94 -41.18
N ILE A 361 15.01 32.95 -40.42
CA ILE A 361 13.61 32.83 -39.96
C ILE A 361 13.61 32.63 -38.45
N GLU A 362 12.70 33.31 -37.74
CA GLU A 362 12.52 33.25 -36.27
C GLU A 362 11.41 32.30 -35.84
#